data_AF-A0A0N5AC99-F1
#
_entry.id   AF-A0A0N5AC99-F1
#
_cell.length_a   1.000
_cell.length_b   1.000
_cell.length_c   1.000
_cell.angle_alpha   90.00
_cell.angle_beta   90.00
_cell.angle_gamma   90.00
#
_symmetry.space_group_name_H-M   'P 1'
#
loop_
_entity.id
_entity.type
_entity.pdbx_description
1 polymer ?
#
loop_
_entity_poly.entity_id
_entity_poly.type
_entity_poly.pdbx_seq_one_letter_code
_entity_poly.pdbx_strand_id
1 'polypeptide(L)'
;MLYSEKEESGTTERRYILENEYLGHEDLGRDIETYQEYSAFGERIVSEGAFSRLGYNSQTEDELTGLTYLRARYYNPATGRLTQEDVIYDDGFNLYAYCDSNPVIYCDPSGFARLKCEYKAGNKTARGREYSKHAAERANERGFDSQIIDSIIDNNYKSRVKEIDKLTGQITWRYQDKRGNT
;
A
#
# COMPACT_ATOMS: atom_id res chain seq x y z
N MET A 1 -15.87 -7.86 0.83
CA MET A 1 -17.34 -7.88 0.70
C MET A 1 -17.68 -6.80 -0.32
N LEU A 2 -18.13 -7.18 -1.51
CA LEU A 2 -18.33 -6.28 -2.65
C LEU A 2 -19.71 -5.62 -2.52
N TYR A 3 -19.78 -4.29 -2.59
CA TYR A 3 -21.03 -3.57 -2.77
C TYR A 3 -21.08 -3.03 -4.20
N SER A 4 -22.20 -3.25 -4.87
CA SER A 4 -22.53 -2.72 -6.20
C SER A 4 -23.82 -1.92 -6.11
N GLU A 5 -23.79 -0.63 -6.44
CA GLU A 5 -24.98 0.12 -6.83
C GLU A 5 -24.97 0.27 -8.35
N LYS A 6 -26.11 -0.07 -8.98
CA LYS A 6 -26.34 0.14 -10.41
C LYS A 6 -27.05 1.48 -10.59
N GLU A 7 -26.41 2.41 -11.27
CA GLU A 7 -27.12 3.44 -12.04
C GLU A 7 -26.92 3.17 -13.53
N GLU A 8 -28.04 3.20 -14.26
CA GLU A 8 -28.13 2.94 -15.70
C GLU A 8 -27.70 4.19 -16.48
N SER A 9 -26.55 4.13 -17.16
CA SER A 9 -26.33 4.57 -18.54
C SER A 9 -24.84 4.88 -18.77
N GLY A 10 -24.27 4.26 -19.82
CA GLY A 10 -22.91 4.55 -20.28
C GLY A 10 -21.84 3.81 -19.50
N THR A 11 -21.34 2.71 -20.08
CA THR A 11 -20.24 1.90 -19.55
C THR A 11 -18.96 2.73 -19.34
N THR A 12 -18.76 3.24 -18.13
CA THR A 12 -17.45 3.62 -17.61
C THR A 12 -17.14 2.69 -16.44
N GLU A 13 -16.34 1.65 -16.68
CA GLU A 13 -15.75 0.88 -15.58
C GLU A 13 -14.79 1.80 -14.81
N ARG A 14 -15.28 2.43 -13.73
CA ARG A 14 -14.40 3.13 -12.78
C ARG A 14 -13.75 2.10 -11.87
N ARG A 15 -12.50 1.76 -12.19
CA ARG A 15 -11.64 0.89 -11.40
C ARG A 15 -10.79 1.78 -10.47
N TYR A 16 -11.18 1.89 -9.20
CA TYR A 16 -10.41 2.63 -8.20
C TYR A 16 -9.18 1.81 -7.79
N ILE A 17 -7.98 2.31 -8.11
CA ILE A 17 -6.70 1.78 -7.61
C ILE A 17 -6.22 2.78 -6.55
N LEU A 18 -6.18 2.35 -5.29
CA LEU A 18 -5.53 3.10 -4.21
C LEU A 18 -4.09 2.61 -4.10
N GLU A 19 -3.20 3.21 -4.90
CA GLU A 19 -1.75 3.06 -4.71
C GLU A 19 -1.28 4.20 -3.82
N ASN A 20 -0.98 3.87 -2.57
CA ASN A 20 -0.26 4.73 -1.67
C ASN A 20 1.22 4.33 -1.79
N GLU A 21 1.94 4.91 -2.74
CA GLU A 21 3.36 4.63 -2.92
C GLU A 21 4.10 5.86 -3.45
N TYR A 22 5.12 6.26 -2.70
CA TYR A 22 6.13 7.23 -3.12
C TYR A 22 6.99 6.55 -4.20
N LEU A 23 6.83 6.92 -5.47
CA LEU A 23 7.65 6.44 -6.57
C LEU A 23 8.00 7.62 -7.48
N GLY A 24 9.30 7.94 -7.54
CA GLY A 24 9.82 8.92 -8.48
C GLY A 24 9.55 8.51 -9.93
N HIS A 25 8.97 9.47 -10.66
CA HIS A 25 9.08 9.75 -12.10
C HIS A 25 9.72 8.67 -13.00
N GLU A 26 8.90 8.02 -13.87
CA GLU A 26 8.84 8.25 -15.33
C GLU A 26 8.01 7.16 -16.03
N ASP A 27 7.17 7.60 -16.97
CA ASP A 27 6.58 6.86 -18.10
C ASP A 27 5.56 5.74 -17.86
N LEU A 28 4.32 6.15 -17.59
CA LEU A 28 3.12 5.64 -18.26
C LEU A 28 2.10 6.79 -18.20
N GLY A 29 1.74 7.37 -19.36
CA GLY A 29 0.85 8.53 -19.50
C GLY A 29 -0.57 8.32 -18.97
N ARG A 30 -0.68 8.14 -17.67
CA ARG A 30 -1.90 8.14 -16.89
C ARG A 30 -1.97 9.53 -16.29
N ASP A 31 -2.93 10.34 -16.75
CA ASP A 31 -3.20 11.60 -16.08
C ASP A 31 -3.49 11.30 -14.61
N ILE A 32 -2.66 11.87 -13.73
CA ILE A 32 -2.88 11.80 -12.29
C ILE A 32 -4.11 12.66 -12.03
N GLU A 33 -5.27 12.03 -11.86
CA GLU A 33 -6.52 12.77 -11.65
C GLU A 33 -6.52 13.53 -10.32
N THR A 34 -5.79 13.04 -9.31
CA THR A 34 -5.66 13.68 -7.98
C THR A 34 -4.32 13.31 -7.33
N TYR A 35 -3.61 14.29 -6.77
CA TYR A 35 -2.38 14.12 -5.99
C TYR A 35 -2.53 14.77 -4.61
N GLN A 36 -2.21 14.04 -3.54
CA GLN A 36 -2.32 14.54 -2.16
C GLN A 36 -1.14 14.09 -1.32
N GLU A 37 -0.56 15.03 -0.56
CA GLU A 37 0.49 14.74 0.42
C GLU A 37 0.00 15.06 1.83
N TYR A 38 0.44 14.24 2.79
CA TYR A 38 0.05 14.34 4.18
C TYR A 38 1.25 14.33 5.11
N SER A 39 1.13 15.03 6.23
CA SER A 39 2.05 14.90 7.36
C SER A 39 1.91 13.50 7.99
N ALA A 40 2.83 13.15 8.89
CA ALA A 40 2.76 11.89 9.64
C ALA A 40 1.40 11.73 10.37
N PHE A 41 0.82 12.84 10.85
CA PHE A 41 -0.46 12.89 11.54
C PHE A 41 -1.65 13.14 10.60
N GLY A 42 -1.46 13.13 9.29
CA GLY A 42 -2.56 13.25 8.33
C GLY A 42 -3.02 14.66 8.03
N GLU A 43 -2.24 15.69 8.41
CA GLU A 43 -2.50 17.07 7.97
C GLU A 43 -2.15 17.18 6.49
N ARG A 44 -3.07 17.68 5.66
CA ARG A 44 -2.85 17.79 4.21
C ARG A 44 -1.87 18.93 3.90
N ILE A 45 -0.74 18.58 3.30
CA ILE A 45 0.34 19.51 2.93
C ILE A 45 0.16 19.98 1.48
N VAL A 46 -0.18 19.05 0.58
CA VAL A 46 -0.38 19.31 -0.85
C VAL A 46 -1.69 18.68 -1.29
N SER A 47 -2.41 19.37 -2.17
CA SER A 47 -3.59 18.84 -2.86
C SER A 47 -3.67 19.43 -4.25
N GLU A 48 -3.50 18.59 -5.27
CA GLU A 48 -3.53 18.97 -6.68
C GLU A 48 -4.49 18.07 -7.45
N GLY A 49 -5.06 18.60 -8.54
CA GLY A 49 -6.01 17.86 -9.39
C GLY A 49 -7.46 17.92 -8.90
N ALA A 50 -8.24 16.91 -9.28
CA ALA A 50 -9.65 16.78 -8.97
C ALA A 50 -9.88 16.50 -7.48
N PHE A 51 -11.03 16.94 -6.97
CA PHE A 51 -11.45 16.67 -5.61
C PHE A 51 -11.62 15.15 -5.36
N SER A 52 -10.96 14.65 -4.31
CA SER A 52 -11.17 13.29 -3.80
C SER A 52 -11.91 13.32 -2.46
N ARG A 53 -12.97 12.52 -2.38
CA ARG A 53 -13.72 12.30 -1.12
C ARG A 53 -12.94 11.47 -0.10
N LEU A 54 -11.93 10.73 -0.56
CA LEU A 54 -11.05 9.94 0.29
C LEU A 54 -9.72 10.67 0.40
N GLY A 55 -9.24 10.84 1.63
CA GLY A 55 -7.95 11.43 1.92
C GLY A 55 -7.09 10.50 2.77
N TYR A 56 -6.51 11.04 3.83
CA TYR A 56 -5.61 10.35 4.74
C TYR A 56 -6.19 9.00 5.23
N ASN A 57 -5.40 7.93 5.15
CA ASN A 57 -5.79 6.56 5.50
C ASN A 57 -7.12 6.08 4.86
N SER A 58 -7.44 6.59 3.65
CA SER A 58 -8.71 6.30 2.96
C SER A 58 -9.96 6.68 3.76
N GLN A 59 -9.85 7.74 4.56
CA GLN A 59 -10.94 8.29 5.35
C GLN A 59 -11.45 9.58 4.72
N THR A 60 -12.68 9.96 5.02
CA THR A 60 -13.26 11.21 4.52
C THR A 60 -12.96 12.35 5.49
N GLU A 61 -12.50 13.46 4.94
CA GLU A 61 -12.32 14.72 5.66
C GLU A 61 -13.60 15.56 5.53
N ASP A 62 -13.99 16.20 6.62
CA ASP A 62 -14.99 17.25 6.61
C ASP A 62 -14.30 18.59 6.31
N GLU A 63 -14.55 19.14 5.13
CA GLU A 63 -13.91 20.37 4.65
C GLU A 63 -14.19 21.60 5.53
N LEU A 64 -15.34 21.62 6.23
CA LEU A 64 -15.71 22.76 7.06
C LEU A 64 -14.89 22.80 8.35
N THR A 65 -14.59 21.63 8.92
CA THR A 65 -13.95 21.51 10.23
C THR A 65 -12.49 21.05 10.15
N GLY A 66 -12.05 20.51 9.00
CA GLY A 66 -10.76 19.86 8.82
C GLY A 66 -10.63 18.53 9.58
N LEU A 67 -11.73 18.02 10.14
CA LEU A 67 -11.72 16.76 10.89
C LEU A 67 -11.82 15.57 9.96
N THR A 68 -11.07 14.52 10.26
CA THR A 68 -11.17 13.23 9.57
C THR A 68 -12.18 12.34 10.28
N TYR A 69 -13.13 11.79 9.53
CA TYR A 69 -14.12 10.86 10.05
C TYR A 69 -13.57 9.42 10.05
N LEU A 70 -13.29 8.88 11.24
CA LEU A 70 -12.80 7.52 11.44
C LEU A 70 -13.94 6.51 11.70
N ARG A 71 -15.14 6.75 11.18
CA ARG A 71 -16.36 5.94 11.41
C ARG A 71 -16.92 6.05 12.83
N ALA A 72 -16.17 5.64 13.84
CA ALA A 72 -16.63 5.68 15.23
C ALA A 72 -16.38 7.05 15.90
N ARG A 73 -15.33 7.76 15.48
CA ARG A 73 -14.88 9.01 16.09
C ARG A 73 -14.40 9.99 15.03
N TYR A 74 -14.33 11.26 15.41
CA TYR A 74 -13.64 12.28 14.62
C TYR A 74 -12.20 12.42 15.12
N TYR A 75 -11.29 12.54 14.17
CA TYR A 75 -9.87 12.78 14.38
C TYR A 75 -9.51 14.18 13.90
N ASN A 76 -8.68 14.88 14.67
CA ASN A 76 -8.13 16.18 14.30
C ASN A 76 -6.66 16.00 13.87
N PRO A 77 -6.36 16.07 12.55
CA PRO A 77 -5.00 15.93 12.06
C PRO A 77 -4.05 17.04 12.52
N ALA A 78 -4.56 18.26 12.73
CA ALA A 78 -3.74 19.41 13.14
C ALA A 78 -3.21 19.27 14.58
N THR A 79 -3.94 18.55 15.45
CA THR A 79 -3.49 18.29 16.84
C THR A 79 -2.98 16.88 17.05
N GLY A 80 -3.19 15.97 16.09
CA GLY A 80 -2.84 14.56 16.23
C GLY A 80 -3.70 13.82 17.27
N ARG A 81 -4.93 14.27 17.52
CA ARG A 81 -5.81 13.75 18.59
C ARG A 81 -7.20 13.40 18.10
N LEU A 82 -7.82 12.45 18.79
CA LEU A 82 -9.25 12.21 18.67
C LEU A 82 -10.02 13.32 19.37
N THR A 83 -11.20 13.65 18.86
CA THR A 83 -12.05 14.70 19.45
C THR A 83 -12.91 14.18 20.60
N GLN A 84 -12.95 12.86 20.80
CA GLN A 84 -13.79 12.14 21.76
C GLN A 84 -12.93 11.09 22.47
N GLU A 85 -13.30 10.77 23.71
CA GLU A 85 -12.64 9.72 24.49
C GLU A 85 -12.81 8.34 23.82
N ASP A 86 -11.78 7.50 23.94
CA ASP A 86 -11.88 6.09 23.59
C ASP A 86 -12.85 5.35 24.50
N VAL A 87 -13.67 4.51 23.88
CA VAL A 87 -14.56 3.58 24.58
C VAL A 87 -13.75 2.39 25.13
N ILE A 88 -12.60 2.09 24.51
CA ILE A 88 -11.70 1.01 24.90
C ILE A 88 -10.61 1.57 25.82
N TYR A 89 -10.71 1.22 27.11
CA TYR A 89 -9.77 1.67 28.16
C TYR A 89 -8.44 0.90 28.17
N ASP A 90 -8.25 -0.05 27.26
CA ASP A 90 -7.09 -0.95 27.23
C ASP A 90 -5.98 -0.48 26.26
N ASP A 91 -6.19 0.59 25.49
CA ASP A 91 -5.19 1.16 24.54
C ASP A 91 -4.29 2.23 25.19
N GLY A 92 -4.24 2.27 26.52
CA GLY A 92 -3.36 3.14 27.30
C GLY A 92 -4.07 4.25 28.09
N PHE A 93 -3.29 5.06 28.81
CA PHE A 93 -3.83 6.08 29.72
C PHE A 93 -4.41 7.31 29.01
N ASN A 94 -4.10 7.50 27.72
CA ASN A 94 -4.55 8.67 26.97
C ASN A 94 -5.69 8.28 26.02
N LEU A 95 -6.92 8.50 26.49
CA LEU A 95 -8.15 8.18 25.74
C LEU A 95 -8.36 9.04 24.48
N TYR A 96 -7.52 10.05 24.24
CA TYR A 96 -7.56 10.90 23.04
C TYR A 96 -6.40 10.63 22.07
N ALA A 97 -5.56 9.63 22.37
CA ALA A 97 -4.43 9.29 21.51
C ALA A 97 -4.91 8.66 20.20
N TYR A 98 -4.42 9.17 19.08
CA TYR A 98 -4.54 8.49 17.80
C TYR A 98 -3.31 7.60 17.58
N CYS A 99 -3.52 6.33 17.28
CA CYS A 99 -2.45 5.40 16.87
C CYS A 99 -1.26 5.33 17.85
N ASP A 100 -1.52 5.44 19.16
CA ASP A 100 -0.50 5.53 20.22
C ASP A 100 0.54 6.64 19.96
N SER A 101 0.11 7.75 19.38
CA SER A 101 0.95 8.87 18.92
C SER A 101 2.00 8.47 17.87
N ASN A 102 1.85 7.31 17.23
CA ASN A 102 2.72 6.82 16.17
C ASN A 102 1.92 6.40 14.92
N PRO A 103 1.33 7.37 14.21
CA PRO A 103 0.51 7.16 13.01
C PRO A 103 1.30 6.71 11.76
N VAL A 104 2.64 6.65 11.85
CA VAL A 104 3.49 6.10 10.80
C VAL A 104 3.46 4.57 10.83
N ILE A 105 3.41 3.98 12.02
CA ILE A 105 3.43 2.52 12.22
C ILE A 105 2.02 1.96 12.41
N TYR A 106 1.11 2.75 12.97
CA TYR A 106 -0.24 2.31 13.28
C TYR A 106 -1.30 3.15 12.57
N CYS A 107 -2.40 2.49 12.22
CA CYS A 107 -3.59 3.11 11.67
C CYS A 107 -4.79 2.64 12.47
N ASP A 108 -5.83 3.46 12.59
CA ASP A 108 -7.11 3.02 13.15
C ASP A 108 -8.19 3.11 12.08
N PRO A 109 -8.43 2.02 11.33
CA PRO A 109 -9.46 1.99 10.30
C PRO A 109 -10.88 2.11 10.87
N SER A 110 -11.08 1.63 12.10
CA SER A 110 -12.40 1.50 12.72
C SER A 110 -12.79 2.72 13.57
N GLY A 111 -11.81 3.52 13.97
CA GLY A 111 -11.96 4.51 15.01
C GLY A 111 -12.16 3.89 16.39
N PHE A 112 -11.70 2.66 16.66
CA PHE A 112 -11.83 1.99 17.96
C PHE A 112 -10.49 1.48 18.51
N ALA A 113 -9.61 1.03 17.64
CA ALA A 113 -8.35 0.47 18.05
C ALA A 113 -7.33 0.63 16.93
N ARG A 114 -6.12 1.00 17.32
CA ARG A 114 -5.00 1.01 16.39
C ARG A 114 -4.68 -0.42 15.95
N LEU A 115 -4.47 -0.57 14.66
CA LEU A 115 -3.87 -1.73 14.02
C LEU A 115 -2.49 -1.31 13.53
N LYS A 116 -1.55 -2.24 13.49
CA LYS A 116 -0.29 -1.98 12.80
C LYS A 116 -0.59 -1.81 11.31
N CYS A 117 -0.06 -0.75 10.70
CA CYS A 117 -0.06 -0.49 9.27
C CYS A 117 0.78 -1.55 8.55
N GLU A 118 0.35 -2.82 8.59
CA GLU A 118 0.98 -3.87 7.81
C GLU A 118 0.38 -3.84 6.42
N TYR A 119 1.17 -3.41 5.43
CA TYR A 119 0.92 -3.82 4.06
C TYR A 119 1.21 -5.32 4.01
N LYS A 120 0.18 -6.14 4.27
CA LYS A 120 0.33 -7.58 4.12
C LYS A 120 0.57 -7.84 2.65
N ALA A 121 1.75 -8.32 2.32
CA ALA A 121 1.97 -8.98 1.05
C ALA A 121 0.88 -10.06 0.94
N GLY A 122 -0.02 -9.90 -0.03
CA GLY A 122 -1.13 -10.82 -0.25
C GLY A 122 -0.63 -12.20 -0.68
N ASN A 123 -1.41 -12.95 -1.44
CA ASN A 123 -0.87 -14.10 -2.19
C ASN A 123 -0.42 -13.70 -3.60
N LYS A 124 -0.47 -12.41 -3.93
CA LYS A 124 -0.11 -11.84 -5.23
C LYS A 124 0.81 -10.65 -5.07
N THR A 125 1.76 -10.49 -5.99
CA THR A 125 2.58 -9.28 -6.10
C THR A 125 1.83 -8.20 -6.88
N ALA A 126 2.34 -6.96 -6.89
CA ALA A 126 1.80 -5.88 -7.72
C ALA A 126 1.76 -6.26 -9.22
N ARG A 127 2.73 -7.06 -9.70
CA ARG A 127 2.74 -7.62 -11.06
C ARG A 127 1.86 -8.87 -11.24
N GLY A 128 1.03 -9.21 -10.26
CA GLY A 128 0.07 -10.31 -10.33
C GLY A 128 0.67 -11.71 -10.17
N ARG A 129 1.91 -11.84 -9.71
CA ARG A 129 2.55 -13.15 -9.51
C ARG A 129 2.02 -13.82 -8.26
N GLU A 130 1.56 -15.06 -8.40
CA GLU A 130 1.05 -15.83 -7.28
C GLU A 130 2.20 -16.51 -6.51
N TYR A 131 2.12 -16.47 -5.18
CA TYR A 131 3.04 -17.20 -4.29
C TYR A 131 2.27 -17.92 -3.20
N SER A 132 2.91 -18.93 -2.61
CA SER A 132 2.28 -19.76 -1.57
C SER A 132 2.01 -18.92 -0.32
N LYS A 133 0.98 -19.31 0.44
CA LYS A 133 0.66 -18.71 1.75
C LYS A 133 1.89 -18.66 2.67
N HIS A 134 2.69 -19.74 2.66
CA HIS A 134 3.93 -19.81 3.43
C HIS A 134 4.97 -18.77 2.99
N ALA A 135 5.11 -18.54 1.68
CA ALA A 135 6.00 -17.49 1.16
C ALA A 135 5.51 -16.09 1.56
N ALA A 136 4.19 -15.86 1.59
CA ALA A 136 3.59 -14.62 2.04
C ALA A 136 3.87 -14.35 3.53
N GLU A 137 3.66 -15.36 4.38
CA GLU A 137 3.96 -15.28 5.82
C GLU A 137 5.44 -14.95 6.06
N ARG A 138 6.36 -15.63 5.38
CA ARG A 138 7.81 -15.36 5.48
C ARG A 138 8.22 -13.99 4.97
N ALA A 139 7.54 -13.48 3.93
CA ALA A 139 7.77 -12.13 3.43
C ALA A 139 7.29 -11.07 4.44
N ASN A 140 6.10 -11.28 5.03
CA ASN A 140 5.54 -10.40 6.06
C ASN A 140 6.42 -10.38 7.32
N GLU A 141 6.92 -11.53 7.78
CA GLU A 141 7.88 -11.61 8.91
C GLU A 141 9.16 -10.82 8.65
N ARG A 142 9.57 -10.70 7.38
CA ARG A 142 10.77 -9.96 6.96
C ARG A 142 10.48 -8.50 6.62
N GLY A 143 9.22 -8.05 6.71
CA GLY A 143 8.81 -6.70 6.34
C GLY A 143 9.00 -6.40 4.86
N PHE A 144 8.91 -7.42 3.98
CA PHE A 144 9.03 -7.23 2.55
C PHE A 144 7.70 -6.78 1.96
N ASP A 145 7.74 -5.63 1.28
CA ASP A 145 6.64 -5.18 0.44
C ASP A 145 6.56 -5.97 -0.89
N SER A 146 5.38 -5.94 -1.52
CA SER A 146 5.07 -6.57 -2.80
C SER A 146 6.07 -6.25 -3.92
N GLN A 147 6.61 -5.03 -3.98
CA GLN A 147 7.62 -4.65 -4.97
C GLN A 147 8.97 -5.33 -4.71
N ILE A 148 9.36 -5.42 -3.44
CA ILE A 148 10.57 -6.12 -3.01
C ILE A 148 10.47 -7.60 -3.40
N ILE A 149 9.30 -8.22 -3.22
CA ILE A 149 9.04 -9.61 -3.63
C ILE A 149 9.23 -9.78 -5.14
N ASP A 150 8.69 -8.87 -5.95
CA ASP A 150 8.87 -8.91 -7.41
C ASP A 150 10.35 -8.81 -7.82
N SER A 151 11.12 -7.95 -7.16
CA SER A 151 12.57 -7.83 -7.39
C SER A 151 13.32 -9.11 -7.01
N ILE A 152 12.93 -9.77 -5.91
CA ILE A 152 13.54 -11.03 -5.45
C ILE A 152 13.26 -12.14 -6.46
N ILE A 153 12.02 -12.24 -6.96
CA ILE A 153 11.64 -13.22 -7.97
C ILE A 153 12.41 -12.98 -9.27
N ASP A 154 12.47 -11.73 -9.73
CA ASP A 154 13.20 -11.36 -10.95
C ASP A 154 14.69 -11.70 -10.87
N ASN A 155 15.29 -11.50 -9.71
CA ASN A 155 16.71 -11.75 -9.50
C ASN A 155 17.04 -13.24 -9.38
N ASN A 156 16.11 -14.05 -8.88
CA ASN A 156 16.28 -15.50 -8.75
C ASN A 156 15.75 -16.30 -9.95
N TYR A 157 15.06 -15.65 -10.90
CA TYR A 157 14.58 -16.31 -12.10
C TYR A 157 15.76 -16.74 -12.98
N LYS A 158 15.92 -18.06 -13.16
CA LYS A 158 16.98 -18.64 -13.99
C LYS A 158 16.55 -18.77 -15.45
N SER A 159 17.37 -18.27 -16.35
CA SER A 159 17.21 -18.40 -17.80
C SER A 159 18.20 -19.40 -18.38
N ARG A 160 17.84 -20.07 -19.48
CA ARG A 160 18.71 -21.06 -20.14
C ARG A 160 19.64 -20.37 -21.13
N VAL A 161 20.94 -20.48 -20.92
CA VAL A 161 21.99 -19.89 -21.76
C VAL A 161 22.66 -20.99 -22.58
N LYS A 162 22.81 -20.76 -23.90
CA LYS A 162 23.54 -21.64 -24.80
C LYS A 162 25.04 -21.36 -24.67
N GLU A 163 25.82 -22.40 -24.39
CA GLU A 163 27.27 -22.33 -24.35
C GLU A 163 27.84 -23.24 -25.44
N ILE A 164 28.78 -22.72 -26.23
CA ILE A 164 29.42 -23.46 -27.32
C ILE A 164 30.88 -23.61 -26.94
N ASP A 165 31.32 -24.86 -26.75
CA ASP A 165 32.73 -25.14 -26.52
C ASP A 165 33.54 -24.78 -27.78
N LYS A 166 34.51 -23.88 -27.62
CA LYS A 166 35.31 -23.32 -28.72
C LYS A 166 36.26 -24.35 -29.34
N LEU A 167 36.57 -25.44 -28.64
CA LEU A 167 37.49 -26.48 -29.10
C LEU A 167 36.77 -27.64 -29.77
N THR A 168 35.61 -28.03 -29.26
CA THR A 168 34.87 -29.21 -29.73
C THR A 168 33.63 -28.86 -30.56
N GLY A 169 33.19 -27.60 -30.55
CA GLY A 169 31.93 -27.16 -31.16
C GLY A 169 30.69 -27.68 -30.43
N GLN A 170 30.85 -28.36 -29.30
CA GLN A 170 29.77 -28.98 -28.56
C GLN A 170 28.88 -27.92 -27.90
N ILE A 171 27.57 -28.07 -28.08
CA ILE A 171 26.56 -27.19 -27.48
C ILE A 171 26.17 -27.75 -26.12
N THR A 172 26.33 -26.95 -25.08
CA THR A 172 25.81 -27.21 -23.75
C THR A 172 24.84 -26.11 -23.34
N TRP A 173 23.97 -26.40 -22.37
CA TRP A 173 23.02 -25.44 -21.83
C TRP A 173 23.25 -25.32 -20.34
N ARG A 174 23.34 -24.08 -19.84
CA ARG A 174 23.38 -23.80 -18.41
C ARG A 174 22.23 -22.91 -18.00
N TYR A 175 21.75 -23.08 -16.78
CA TYR A 175 20.79 -22.15 -16.18
C TYR A 175 21.57 -21.06 -15.47
N GLN A 176 21.21 -19.80 -15.71
CA GLN A 176 21.85 -18.66 -15.08
C GLN A 176 20.79 -17.64 -14.65
N ASP A 177 20.87 -17.19 -13.39
CA ASP A 177 20.03 -16.11 -12.88
C ASP A 177 20.52 -14.73 -13.37
N LYS A 178 19.77 -13.66 -13.09
CA LYS A 178 20.15 -12.28 -13.49
C LYS A 178 21.43 -11.78 -12.81
N ARG A 179 21.87 -12.42 -11.72
CA ARG A 179 23.08 -12.08 -10.96
C ARG A 179 24.30 -12.88 -11.43
N GLY A 180 24.12 -13.78 -12.39
CA GLY A 180 25.17 -14.63 -12.93
C GLY A 180 25.38 -15.95 -12.18
N ASN A 181 24.56 -16.27 -11.17
CA ASN A 181 24.66 -17.54 -10.44
C ASN A 181 24.06 -18.67 -11.26
N THR A 182 24.71 -19.84 -11.18
CA THR A 182 24.27 -21.08 -11.85
C THR A 182 23.30 -21.87 -11.01
#